data_AF-B7CE99-F1
#
_entry.id   AF-B7CE99-F1
#
_cell.length_a   1.000
_cell.length_b   1.000
_cell.length_c   1.000
_cell.angle_alpha   90.00
_cell.angle_beta   90.00
_cell.angle_gamma   90.00
#
_symmetry.space_group_name_H-M   'P 1'
#
loop_
_entity.id
_entity.type
_entity.pdbx_description
1 polymer ?
#
loop_
_entity_poly.entity_id
_entity_poly.type
_entity_poly.pdbx_seq_one_letter_code
_entity_poly.pdbx_strand_id
1 'polypeptide(L)'
;RVHFFTRNANWDRVDSILNFTCEVLKVNGLDERLARKETNDKAEFDLDEEKKVPIKFFVDQCVDELSISKCMREQRIMVDLTSRPDLYLQISCISSAIPQIVSFNTQYVHDGKNGFIVKEVSEVLNGLKYYLDNITNWNKCMIYSYELGKEYNTASLIRKWKGVMKQVEQD
;
A
#
# COMPACT_ATOMS: atom_id res chain seq x y z
N ARG A 1 -3.23 -7.72 9.24
CA ARG A 1 -2.08 -6.95 9.75
C ARG A 1 -2.06 -5.65 8.96
N VAL A 2 -1.60 -4.55 9.55
CA VAL A 2 -1.48 -3.24 8.92
C VAL A 2 0.00 -2.94 8.82
N HIS A 3 0.46 -2.60 7.62
CA HIS A 3 1.86 -2.34 7.33
C HIS A 3 2.00 -0.87 6.96
N PHE A 4 2.67 -0.10 7.80
CA PHE A 4 3.04 1.28 7.49
C PHE A 4 4.28 1.28 6.62
N PHE A 5 4.16 1.84 5.43
CA PHE A 5 5.24 1.91 4.47
C PHE A 5 6.03 3.21 4.60
N THR A 6 7.36 3.14 4.50
CA THR A 6 8.22 4.33 4.46
C THR A 6 9.47 4.10 3.63
N ARG A 7 9.81 5.07 2.76
CA ARG A 7 11.11 5.11 2.05
C ARG A 7 12.20 5.87 2.80
N ASN A 8 11.83 6.57 3.87
CA ASN A 8 12.77 7.31 4.69
C ASN A 8 13.72 6.32 5.40
N ALA A 9 15.02 6.46 5.15
CA ALA A 9 16.10 5.59 5.64
C ALA A 9 16.62 5.94 7.04
N ASN A 10 16.02 6.93 7.73
CA ASN A 10 16.44 7.30 9.08
C ASN A 10 16.35 6.09 10.02
N TRP A 11 17.40 5.89 10.83
CA TRP A 11 17.55 4.72 11.69
C TRP A 11 16.44 4.60 12.75
N ASP A 12 15.89 5.73 13.20
CA ASP A 12 14.84 5.83 14.21
C ASP A 12 13.43 5.80 13.62
N ARG A 13 13.29 5.74 12.28
CA ARG A 13 12.00 5.90 11.61
C ARG A 13 10.98 4.84 12.00
N VAL A 14 11.43 3.59 12.14
CA VAL A 14 10.58 2.46 12.56
C VAL A 14 10.06 2.69 13.96
N ASP A 15 10.93 3.04 14.91
CA ASP A 15 10.56 3.30 16.30
C ASP A 15 9.62 4.51 16.41
N SER A 16 9.93 5.57 15.68
CA SER A 16 9.10 6.78 15.65
C SER A 16 7.65 6.49 15.23
N ILE A 17 7.45 5.70 14.17
CA ILE A 17 6.10 5.35 13.69
C ILE A 17 5.38 4.41 14.66
N LEU A 18 6.09 3.41 15.22
CA LEU A 18 5.50 2.47 16.18
C LEU A 18 5.10 3.19 17.48
N ASN A 19 5.96 4.06 18.01
CA ASN A 19 5.66 4.83 19.22
C ASN A 19 4.43 5.72 19.01
N PHE A 20 4.37 6.42 17.88
CA PHE A 20 3.18 7.21 17.52
C PHE A 20 1.93 6.33 17.40
N THR A 21 2.05 5.14 16.82
CA THR A 21 0.93 4.18 16.74
C THR A 21 0.47 3.75 18.12
N CYS A 22 1.39 3.45 19.05
CA CYS A 22 1.06 3.14 20.44
C CYS A 22 0.29 4.26 21.13
N GLU A 23 0.71 5.52 20.96
CA GLU A 23 0.00 6.68 21.49
C GLU A 23 -1.43 6.77 20.95
N VAL A 24 -1.61 6.57 19.63
CA VAL A 24 -2.94 6.57 19.00
C VAL A 24 -3.80 5.41 19.54
N LEU A 25 -3.24 4.21 19.69
CA LEU A 25 -3.95 3.06 20.26
C LEU A 25 -4.42 3.36 21.69
N LYS A 26 -3.52 3.91 22.51
CA LYS A 26 -3.81 4.29 23.90
C LYS A 26 -4.95 5.30 24.01
N VAL A 27 -4.91 6.37 23.20
CA VAL A 27 -5.95 7.40 23.17
C VAL A 27 -7.32 6.82 22.78
N ASN A 28 -7.33 5.77 21.98
CA ASN A 28 -8.55 5.07 21.54
C ASN A 28 -8.93 3.87 22.44
N GLY A 29 -8.25 3.68 23.58
CA GLY A 29 -8.52 2.57 24.51
C GLY A 29 -8.18 1.18 23.97
N LEU A 30 -7.29 1.10 22.98
CA LEU A 30 -6.81 -0.16 22.39
C LEU A 30 -5.49 -0.60 23.03
N ASP A 31 -5.21 -1.90 22.98
CA ASP A 31 -3.98 -2.48 23.56
C ASP A 31 -2.73 -2.03 22.78
N GLU A 32 -1.83 -1.29 23.44
CA GLU A 32 -0.57 -0.81 22.86
C GLU A 32 0.34 -1.96 22.38
N ARG A 33 0.17 -3.18 22.91
CA ARG A 33 0.89 -4.38 22.48
C ARG A 33 0.65 -4.76 21.02
N LEU A 34 -0.39 -4.20 20.39
CA LEU A 34 -0.69 -4.41 18.98
C LEU A 34 0.36 -3.78 18.03
N ALA A 35 1.16 -2.82 18.49
CA ALA A 35 2.13 -2.06 17.70
C ALA A 35 3.54 -2.08 18.33
N ARG A 36 4.10 -3.27 18.55
CA ARG A 36 5.46 -3.46 19.08
C ARG A 36 6.40 -4.03 18.01
N LYS A 37 7.71 -3.79 18.16
CA LYS A 37 8.72 -4.51 17.37
C LYS A 37 8.60 -6.00 17.64
N GLU A 38 8.66 -6.82 16.58
CA GLU A 38 8.92 -8.25 16.74
C GLU A 38 10.30 -8.39 17.37
N THR A 39 10.36 -8.75 18.65
CA THR A 39 11.60 -9.23 19.24
C THR A 39 11.84 -10.62 18.66
N ASN A 40 13.04 -10.85 18.14
CA ASN A 40 13.49 -12.16 17.64
C ASN A 40 13.69 -13.18 18.78
N ASP A 41 13.14 -12.90 19.97
CA ASP A 41 13.17 -13.75 21.14
C ASP A 41 12.23 -14.93 20.92
N LYS A 42 12.73 -15.88 20.12
CA LYS A 42 12.61 -17.31 20.38
C LYS A 42 13.46 -17.71 21.61
N ALA A 43 13.65 -16.79 22.57
CA ALA A 43 14.14 -17.14 23.88
C ALA A 43 12.99 -17.87 24.58
N GLU A 44 13.15 -19.18 24.65
CA GLU A 44 12.56 -20.04 25.65
C GLU A 44 12.63 -19.34 27.03
N PHE A 45 11.58 -19.46 27.84
CA PHE A 45 11.33 -18.80 29.14
C PHE A 45 10.52 -17.49 29.11
N ASP A 46 9.22 -17.61 28.84
CA ASP A 46 8.22 -16.84 29.60
C ASP A 46 7.31 -17.85 30.30
N LEU A 47 7.46 -17.96 31.62
CA LEU A 47 6.67 -18.81 32.52
C LEU A 47 5.40 -18.10 32.99
N ASP A 48 4.86 -17.18 32.21
CA ASP A 48 3.58 -16.54 32.49
C ASP A 48 2.62 -16.76 31.32
N GLU A 49 1.51 -17.44 31.59
CA GLU A 49 0.36 -17.61 30.69
C GLU A 49 -0.39 -16.28 30.43
N GLU A 50 0.31 -15.14 30.42
CA GLU A 50 -0.28 -13.90 29.90
C GLU A 50 -0.53 -14.10 28.40
N LYS A 51 -1.82 -14.12 28.02
CA LYS A 51 -2.28 -14.28 26.62
C LYS A 51 -1.42 -13.43 25.69
N LYS A 52 -0.53 -14.06 24.92
CA LYS A 52 0.31 -13.39 23.93
C LYS A 52 -0.59 -12.57 22.99
N VAL A 53 -0.48 -11.25 23.09
CA VAL A 53 -1.26 -10.34 22.26
C VAL A 53 -0.65 -10.33 20.86
N PRO A 54 -1.43 -10.61 19.80
CA PRO A 54 -0.90 -10.66 18.45
C PRO A 54 -0.54 -9.25 17.96
N ILE A 55 0.69 -9.07 17.47
CA ILE A 55 1.09 -7.83 16.80
C ILE A 55 0.25 -7.66 15.53
N LYS A 56 -0.34 -6.47 15.36
CA LYS A 56 -1.21 -6.13 14.22
C LYS A 56 -0.64 -5.02 13.35
N PHE A 57 0.17 -4.12 13.91
CA PHE A 57 0.77 -3.00 13.20
C PHE A 57 2.27 -3.21 13.04
N PHE A 58 2.74 -3.06 11.82
CA PHE A 58 4.13 -3.26 11.41
C PHE A 58 4.59 -2.02 10.64
N VAL A 59 5.90 -1.82 10.57
CA VAL A 59 6.51 -0.76 9.76
C VAL A 59 7.51 -1.38 8.82
N ASP A 60 7.30 -1.18 7.52
CA ASP A 60 8.18 -1.62 6.47
C ASP A 60 8.98 -0.42 5.96
N GLN A 61 10.27 -0.39 6.32
CA GLN A 61 11.23 0.59 5.84
C GLN A 61 11.88 0.07 4.56
N CYS A 62 11.34 0.48 3.41
CA CYS A 62 11.80 0.04 2.09
C CYS A 62 12.53 1.18 1.37
N VAL A 63 13.86 1.16 1.43
CA VAL A 63 14.71 2.23 0.86
C VAL A 63 15.01 2.07 -0.63
N ASP A 64 14.74 0.89 -1.19
CA ASP A 64 15.00 0.53 -2.59
C ASP A 64 13.82 -0.22 -3.24
N GLU A 65 13.82 -0.32 -4.56
CA GLU A 65 12.75 -0.96 -5.33
C GLU A 65 12.62 -2.47 -5.02
N LEU A 66 13.72 -3.14 -4.65
CA LEU A 66 13.72 -4.56 -4.34
C LEU A 66 12.97 -4.85 -3.03
N SER A 67 13.21 -4.05 -2.00
CA SER A 67 12.52 -4.11 -0.70
C SER A 67 11.04 -3.75 -0.85
N ILE A 68 10.71 -2.75 -1.67
CA ILE A 68 9.33 -2.42 -2.03
C ILE A 68 8.65 -3.62 -2.69
N SER A 69 9.28 -4.21 -3.70
CA SER A 69 8.73 -5.36 -4.42
C SER A 69 8.44 -6.54 -3.49
N LYS A 70 9.34 -6.82 -2.54
CA LYS A 70 9.13 -7.86 -1.52
C LYS A 70 7.93 -7.53 -0.61
N CYS A 71 7.89 -6.32 -0.08
CA CYS A 71 6.81 -5.85 0.81
C CYS A 71 5.43 -5.95 0.13
N MET A 72 5.34 -5.53 -1.13
CA MET A 72 4.07 -5.46 -1.86
C MET A 72 3.42 -6.82 -2.11
N ARG A 73 4.20 -7.91 -2.27
CA ARG A 73 3.67 -9.25 -2.57
C ARG A 73 2.74 -9.82 -1.49
N GLU A 74 2.86 -9.32 -0.27
CA GLU A 74 2.07 -9.79 0.88
C GLU A 74 0.84 -8.91 1.13
N GLN A 75 0.68 -7.81 0.38
CA GLN A 75 -0.38 -6.83 0.62
C GLN A 75 -1.64 -7.13 -0.20
N ARG A 76 -2.79 -6.96 0.45
CA ARG A 76 -4.11 -7.16 -0.18
C ARG A 76 -4.70 -5.88 -0.74
N ILE A 77 -4.35 -4.74 -0.15
CA ILE A 77 -4.84 -3.40 -0.50
C ILE A 77 -3.77 -2.38 -0.12
N MET A 78 -3.63 -1.34 -0.92
CA MET A 78 -2.74 -0.20 -0.66
C MET A 78 -3.57 1.05 -0.38
N VAL A 79 -3.17 1.86 0.59
CA VAL A 79 -3.82 3.14 0.92
C VAL A 79 -2.77 4.25 0.88
N ASP A 80 -2.94 5.21 -0.02
CA ASP A 80 -2.06 6.38 -0.16
C ASP A 80 -2.91 7.65 -0.32
N LEU A 81 -3.02 8.41 0.77
CA LEU A 81 -3.77 9.67 0.82
C LEU A 81 -2.87 10.89 0.69
N THR A 82 -1.60 10.71 0.35
CA THR A 82 -0.67 11.83 0.19
C THR A 82 -1.09 12.70 -0.98
N SER A 83 -0.76 13.99 -0.93
CA SER A 83 -1.02 14.92 -2.05
C SER A 83 -0.17 14.64 -3.28
N ARG A 84 0.89 13.82 -3.13
CA ARG A 84 1.80 13.44 -4.21
C ARG A 84 2.09 11.94 -4.12
N PRO A 85 1.27 11.09 -4.76
CA PRO A 85 1.40 9.64 -4.67
C PRO A 85 2.72 9.17 -5.27
N ASP A 86 3.28 8.11 -4.70
CA ASP A 86 4.49 7.49 -5.25
C ASP A 86 4.12 6.72 -6.53
N LEU A 87 4.61 7.22 -7.66
CA LEU A 87 4.37 6.62 -8.98
C LEU A 87 4.83 5.16 -9.04
N TYR A 88 5.98 4.84 -8.46
CA TYR A 88 6.50 3.48 -8.44
C TYR A 88 5.56 2.55 -7.67
N LEU A 89 5.01 2.99 -6.54
CA LEU A 89 4.01 2.22 -5.80
C LEU A 89 2.73 2.01 -6.61
N GLN A 90 2.23 3.04 -7.31
CA GLN A 90 1.03 2.90 -8.15
C GLN A 90 1.24 1.88 -9.27
N ILE A 91 2.38 1.95 -9.97
CA ILE A 91 2.74 0.99 -11.01
C ILE A 91 2.92 -0.41 -10.44
N SER A 92 3.52 -0.53 -9.25
CA SER A 92 3.70 -1.81 -8.55
C SER A 92 2.35 -2.43 -8.17
N CYS A 93 1.41 -1.62 -7.70
CA CYS A 93 0.04 -2.05 -7.40
C CYS A 93 -0.68 -2.56 -8.65
N ILE A 94 -0.58 -1.87 -9.79
CA ILE A 94 -1.15 -2.36 -11.06
C ILE A 94 -0.52 -3.70 -11.44
N SER A 95 0.82 -3.78 -11.38
CA SER A 95 1.59 -4.96 -11.77
C SER A 95 1.30 -6.18 -10.90
N SER A 96 1.06 -5.97 -9.60
CA SER A 96 0.69 -7.01 -8.62
C SER A 96 -0.82 -7.15 -8.42
N ALA A 97 -1.63 -6.43 -9.20
CA ALA A 97 -3.09 -6.43 -9.13
C ALA A 97 -3.67 -6.08 -7.74
N ILE A 98 -2.99 -5.19 -7.00
CA ILE A 98 -3.38 -4.72 -5.67
C ILE A 98 -4.31 -3.50 -5.82
N PRO A 99 -5.53 -3.52 -5.25
CA PRO A 99 -6.41 -2.36 -5.20
C PRO A 99 -5.78 -1.19 -4.44
N GLN A 100 -6.06 0.03 -4.91
CA GLN A 100 -5.47 1.26 -4.39
C GLN A 100 -6.55 2.20 -3.87
N ILE A 101 -6.49 2.59 -2.61
CA ILE A 101 -7.31 3.69 -2.07
C ILE A 101 -6.48 4.96 -2.10
N VAL A 102 -6.93 5.96 -2.86
CA VAL A 102 -6.16 7.19 -3.11
C VAL A 102 -7.01 8.44 -2.94
N SER A 103 -6.36 9.60 -2.71
CA SER A 103 -7.06 10.87 -2.48
C SER A 103 -7.53 11.60 -3.76
N PHE A 104 -7.06 11.19 -4.94
CA PHE A 104 -7.45 11.79 -6.22
C PHE A 104 -7.20 10.86 -7.41
N ASN A 105 -7.83 11.19 -8.53
CA ASN A 105 -7.72 10.43 -9.77
C ASN A 105 -6.33 10.62 -10.40
N THR A 106 -5.70 9.53 -10.82
CA THR A 106 -4.48 9.56 -11.64
C THR A 106 -4.73 8.83 -12.95
N GLN A 107 -3.77 8.84 -13.87
CA GLN A 107 -3.83 7.99 -15.06
C GLN A 107 -3.71 6.48 -14.75
N TYR A 108 -3.41 6.12 -13.49
CA TYR A 108 -3.10 4.77 -13.04
C TYR A 108 -4.19 4.18 -12.14
N VAL A 109 -5.03 5.01 -11.53
CA VAL A 109 -6.04 4.57 -10.57
C VAL A 109 -7.41 5.06 -11.03
N HIS A 110 -8.34 4.14 -11.21
CA HIS A 110 -9.70 4.44 -11.65
C HIS A 110 -10.71 3.95 -10.61
N ASP A 111 -11.57 4.87 -10.17
CA ASP A 111 -12.55 4.63 -9.11
C ASP A 111 -13.51 3.47 -9.41
N GLY A 112 -13.76 2.64 -8.41
CA GLY A 112 -14.59 1.42 -8.49
C GLY A 112 -13.98 0.29 -9.33
N LYS A 113 -12.84 0.51 -9.99
CA LYS A 113 -12.13 -0.47 -10.82
C LYS A 113 -10.90 -1.01 -10.09
N ASN A 114 -9.70 -0.54 -10.42
CA ASN A 114 -8.46 -0.92 -9.73
C ASN A 114 -8.14 -0.05 -8.49
N GLY A 115 -9.00 0.91 -8.18
CA GLY A 115 -8.89 1.63 -6.93
C GLY A 115 -10.19 2.29 -6.50
N PHE A 116 -10.11 2.97 -5.39
CA PHE A 116 -11.20 3.72 -4.76
C PHE A 116 -10.69 5.12 -4.44
N ILE A 117 -11.38 6.15 -4.93
CA ILE A 117 -10.97 7.53 -4.73
C ILE A 117 -11.76 8.11 -3.56
N VAL A 118 -11.04 8.60 -2.55
CA VAL A 118 -11.61 9.23 -1.36
C VAL A 118 -11.28 10.71 -1.34
N LYS A 119 -12.24 11.54 -0.93
CA LYS A 119 -12.03 12.98 -0.71
C LYS A 119 -11.65 13.26 0.74
N GLU A 120 -12.13 12.43 1.66
CA GLU A 120 -11.90 12.56 3.09
C GLU A 120 -11.39 11.26 3.72
N VAL A 121 -10.61 11.38 4.79
CA VAL A 121 -10.06 10.22 5.53
C VAL A 121 -11.18 9.34 6.10
N SER A 122 -12.33 9.92 6.43
CA SER A 122 -13.53 9.22 6.90
C SER A 122 -14.06 8.19 5.89
N GLU A 123 -13.83 8.41 4.58
CA GLU A 123 -14.32 7.55 3.50
C GLU A 123 -13.42 6.34 3.24
N VAL A 124 -12.21 6.29 3.81
CA VAL A 124 -11.27 5.17 3.64
C VAL A 124 -11.91 3.85 4.04
N LEU A 125 -12.74 3.86 5.10
CA LEU A 125 -13.45 2.67 5.55
C LEU A 125 -14.37 2.09 4.46
N ASN A 126 -14.96 2.94 3.61
CA ASN A 126 -15.82 2.48 2.52
C ASN A 126 -15.00 1.76 1.44
N GLY A 127 -13.84 2.30 1.07
CA GLY A 127 -12.92 1.65 0.14
C GLY A 127 -12.36 0.34 0.68
N LEU A 128 -12.03 0.29 1.99
CA LEU A 128 -11.60 -0.94 2.66
C LEU A 128 -12.70 -2.00 2.60
N LYS A 129 -13.94 -1.67 3.00
CA LYS A 129 -15.09 -2.60 2.92
C LYS A 129 -15.34 -3.07 1.50
N TYR A 130 -15.27 -2.17 0.52
CA TYR A 130 -15.53 -2.49 -0.89
C TYR A 130 -14.64 -3.64 -1.41
N TYR A 131 -13.36 -3.66 -1.04
CA TYR A 131 -12.40 -4.66 -1.51
C TYR A 131 -12.16 -5.83 -0.54
N LEU A 132 -12.29 -5.61 0.77
CA LEU A 132 -12.00 -6.63 1.78
C LEU A 132 -13.22 -7.50 2.12
N ASP A 133 -14.44 -6.97 2.09
CA ASP A 133 -15.65 -7.73 2.42
C ASP A 133 -16.17 -8.53 1.22
N ASN A 134 -15.81 -8.14 -0.01
CA ASN A 134 -16.30 -8.76 -1.23
C ASN A 134 -15.18 -9.14 -2.20
N ILE A 135 -14.90 -10.44 -2.28
CA ILE A 135 -13.89 -11.00 -3.19
C ILE A 135 -14.18 -10.72 -4.68
N THR A 136 -15.44 -10.53 -5.06
CA THR A 136 -15.81 -10.18 -6.45
C THR A 136 -15.27 -8.82 -6.85
N ASN A 137 -15.31 -7.83 -5.96
CA ASN A 137 -14.77 -6.50 -6.24
C ASN A 137 -13.25 -6.52 -6.34
N TRP A 138 -12.60 -7.33 -5.50
CA TRP A 138 -11.16 -7.58 -5.63
C TRP A 138 -10.80 -8.26 -6.95
N ASN A 139 -11.60 -9.25 -7.40
CA ASN A 139 -11.41 -9.90 -8.70
C ASN A 139 -11.61 -8.93 -9.88
N LYS A 140 -12.61 -8.03 -9.80
CA LYS A 140 -12.80 -6.97 -10.81
C LYS A 140 -11.58 -6.04 -10.88
N CYS A 141 -11.03 -5.65 -9.73
CA CYS A 141 -9.77 -4.91 -9.66
C CYS A 141 -8.65 -5.68 -10.38
N MET A 142 -8.49 -6.98 -10.11
CA MET A 142 -7.44 -7.77 -10.77
C MET A 142 -7.57 -7.77 -12.30
N ILE A 143 -8.77 -8.03 -12.82
CA ILE A 143 -9.01 -8.04 -14.26
C ILE A 143 -8.70 -6.68 -14.87
N TYR A 144 -9.16 -5.60 -14.24
CA TYR A 144 -8.91 -4.25 -14.75
C TYR A 144 -7.44 -3.87 -14.70
N SER A 145 -6.73 -4.19 -13.60
CA SER A 145 -5.28 -3.97 -13.48
C SER A 145 -4.50 -4.71 -14.57
N TYR A 146 -4.93 -5.92 -14.93
CA TYR A 146 -4.32 -6.66 -16.03
C TYR A 146 -4.51 -5.95 -17.39
N GLU A 147 -5.72 -5.48 -17.69
CA GLU A 147 -5.97 -4.72 -18.94
C GLU A 147 -5.19 -3.40 -18.97
N LEU A 148 -5.19 -2.65 -17.87
CA LEU A 148 -4.44 -1.42 -17.74
C LEU A 148 -2.92 -1.67 -17.91
N GLY A 149 -2.41 -2.77 -17.37
CA GLY A 149 -1.01 -3.18 -17.53
C GLY A 149 -0.60 -3.37 -18.99
N LYS A 150 -1.51 -3.78 -19.89
CA LYS A 150 -1.23 -3.89 -21.33
C LYS A 150 -1.05 -2.52 -21.99
N GLU A 151 -1.73 -1.48 -21.51
CA GLU A 151 -1.61 -0.12 -22.04
C GLU A 151 -0.29 0.57 -21.69
N TYR A 152 0.36 0.10 -20.62
CA TYR A 152 1.59 0.65 -20.06
C TYR A 152 2.79 -0.29 -20.16
N ASN A 153 2.68 -1.41 -20.90
CA ASN A 153 3.84 -2.25 -21.17
C ASN A 153 4.86 -1.55 -22.08
N THR A 154 6.09 -2.05 -22.09
CA THR A 154 7.21 -1.46 -22.84
C THR A 154 6.89 -1.21 -24.31
N ALA A 155 6.24 -2.17 -24.98
CA ALA A 155 5.88 -2.03 -26.38
C ALA A 155 4.84 -0.91 -26.61
N SER A 156 3.83 -0.81 -25.74
CA SER A 156 2.82 0.25 -25.76
C SER A 156 3.43 1.62 -25.49
N LEU A 157 4.33 1.73 -24.51
CA LEU A 157 5.04 2.97 -24.20
C LEU A 157 5.93 3.42 -25.36
N ILE A 158 6.73 2.52 -25.94
CA ILE A 158 7.56 2.84 -27.11
C ILE A 158 6.70 3.32 -28.29
N ARG A 159 5.52 2.70 -28.53
CA ARG A 159 4.59 3.16 -29.56
C ARG A 159 4.06 4.57 -29.28
N LYS A 160 3.64 4.86 -28.04
CA LYS A 160 3.18 6.20 -27.62
C LYS A 160 4.28 7.25 -27.85
N TRP A 161 5.52 6.98 -27.43
CA TRP A 161 6.67 7.86 -27.65
C TRP A 161 6.97 8.10 -29.13
N LYS A 162 6.98 7.04 -29.96
CA LYS A 162 7.15 7.19 -31.42
C LYS A 162 6.06 8.05 -32.07
N GLY A 163 4.83 7.99 -31.54
CA GLY A 163 3.73 8.85 -32.01
C GLY A 163 4.00 10.33 -31.74
N VAL A 164 4.45 10.65 -30.54
CA VAL A 164 4.81 12.04 -30.15
C VAL A 164 5.97 12.55 -31.00
N MET A 165 7.02 11.76 -31.20
CA MET A 165 8.17 12.18 -32.03
C MET A 165 7.77 12.56 -33.45
N LYS A 166 6.87 11.78 -34.07
CA LYS A 166 6.37 12.06 -35.43
C LYS A 166 5.55 13.35 -35.52
N GLN A 167 4.80 13.69 -34.47
CA GLN A 167 4.04 14.95 -34.42
C GLN A 167 4.98 16.15 -34.34
N VAL A 168 6.01 16.05 -33.48
CA VAL A 168 7.02 17.12 -33.34
C VAL A 168 7.86 17.31 -34.61
N GLU A 169 8.10 16.25 -35.40
CA GLU A 169 8.79 16.36 -36.68
C GLU A 169 7.94 17.00 -37.81
N GLN A 170 6.62 17.10 -37.62
CA GLN A 170 5.68 17.66 -38.59
C GLN A 170 5.27 19.11 -38.30
N ASP A 171 5.61 19.61 -37.12
CA ASP A 171 5.43 21.00 -36.67
C ASP A 171 6.72 21.83 -36.90
#